data_AF-A0A2H9NA19-F1
#
_entry.id   AF-A0A2H9NA19-F1
#
_cell.length_a   1.000
_cell.length_b   1.000
_cell.length_c   1.000
_cell.angle_alpha   90.00
_cell.angle_beta   90.00
_cell.angle_gamma   90.00
#
_symmetry.space_group_name_H-M   'P 1'
#
loop_
_entity.id
_entity.type
_entity.pdbx_description
1 polymer ?
#
loop_
_entity_poly.entity_id
_entity_poly.type
_entity_poly.pdbx_seq_one_letter_code
_entity_poly.pdbx_strand_id
1 'polypeptide(L)'
;MKKSKTLLLVIVLFIISYLLPHGFSENYSQSYQLLDKPDGSTYYGLNVTVQQSLYEYYAEKSHGLDSNSNFAKFVTPYALKPIADCLLEIYTDDEDFINGVLMIVHQIPYNETPAKYPVETIVENKGDCDLFSYVAASIVKAHGLDVVLLYYESQAHMNIGVSLSHVPHDAREQAYYVTYNNIRYYVAEVTGGDWQNGWRVGECPDKLKNAPAQVITLENCEQTTYGQVSASYKTLAYSTISLIISPTYLIQGGTVTLSGQLSPPLQNRTVTIYIKINNSPWIVLDTITTNHAGYFTYAWNTEAAGICYIRSSWSGNNDYAGADSTIQTVTILSTFFVLLLAVTLILVCLGMVVFFISRQTRLEIQEPQPPEIPYT
;
A
#
# COMPACT_ATOMS: atom_id res chain seq x y z
N MET A 1 49.72 -7.88 12.21
CA MET A 1 48.66 -8.15 13.21
C MET A 1 47.62 -7.05 13.42
N LYS A 2 47.94 -5.74 13.35
CA LYS A 2 46.93 -4.66 13.57
C LYS A 2 45.82 -4.59 12.50
N LYS A 3 46.14 -4.75 11.21
CA LYS A 3 45.16 -4.65 10.10
C LYS A 3 44.06 -5.74 10.13
N SER A 4 44.39 -6.95 10.61
CA SER A 4 43.42 -8.06 10.69
C SER A 4 42.38 -7.87 11.78
N LYS A 5 42.75 -7.24 12.92
CA LYS A 5 41.81 -6.90 13.99
C LYS A 5 40.84 -5.78 13.57
N THR A 6 41.31 -4.81 12.79
CA THR A 6 40.47 -3.74 12.26
C THR A 6 39.46 -4.26 11.22
N LEU A 7 39.89 -5.19 10.35
CA LEU A 7 39.00 -5.82 9.37
C LEU A 7 37.91 -6.67 10.04
N LEU A 8 38.28 -7.44 11.07
CA LEU A 8 37.33 -8.23 11.85
C LEU A 8 36.32 -7.34 12.60
N LEU A 9 36.78 -6.22 13.16
CA LEU A 9 35.90 -5.26 13.84
C LEU A 9 34.89 -4.62 12.87
N VAL A 10 35.31 -4.27 11.65
CA VAL A 10 34.43 -3.70 10.61
C VAL A 10 33.40 -4.72 10.14
N ILE A 11 33.79 -5.99 9.95
CA ILE A 11 32.86 -7.07 9.60
C ILE A 11 31.86 -7.31 10.73
N VAL A 12 32.30 -7.31 11.98
CA VAL A 12 31.43 -7.47 13.16
C VAL A 12 30.48 -6.26 13.29
N LEU A 13 30.94 -5.03 13.07
CA LEU A 13 30.09 -3.83 13.04
C LEU A 13 29.06 -3.87 11.90
N PHE A 14 29.44 -4.36 10.71
CA PHE A 14 28.51 -4.57 9.60
C PHE A 14 27.47 -5.65 9.92
N ILE A 15 27.86 -6.76 10.54
CA ILE A 15 26.95 -7.82 10.95
C ILE A 15 26.01 -7.32 12.07
N ILE A 16 26.51 -6.52 13.01
CA ILE A 16 25.70 -5.89 14.08
C ILE A 16 24.72 -4.87 13.49
N SER A 17 25.07 -4.12 12.44
CA SER A 17 24.13 -3.22 11.76
C SER A 17 23.01 -3.96 11.02
N TYR A 18 23.22 -5.21 10.59
CA TYR A 18 22.17 -6.08 10.05
C TYR A 18 21.38 -6.85 11.12
N LEU A 19 21.85 -6.89 12.37
CA LEU A 19 21.20 -7.57 13.51
C LEU A 19 20.33 -6.65 14.35
N LEU A 20 20.42 -5.33 14.17
CA LEU A 20 19.47 -4.39 14.73
C LEU A 20 18.22 -4.40 13.84
N PRO A 21 17.03 -4.77 14.34
CA PRO A 21 15.80 -4.59 13.60
C PRO A 21 15.70 -3.10 13.27
N HIS A 22 15.84 -2.76 12.00
CA HIS A 22 15.64 -1.40 11.52
C HIS A 22 14.20 -1.01 11.80
N GLY A 23 14.03 0.09 12.55
CA GLY A 23 12.84 0.93 12.62
C GLY A 23 11.56 0.24 13.07
N PHE A 24 10.97 0.72 14.16
CA PHE A 24 9.51 0.63 14.23
C PHE A 24 8.94 1.30 12.98
N SER A 25 7.95 0.67 12.34
CA SER A 25 7.20 1.30 11.26
C SER A 25 6.58 2.58 11.81
N GLU A 26 6.94 3.74 11.27
CA GLU A 26 6.35 5.02 11.68
C GLU A 26 5.00 5.17 10.98
N ASN A 27 3.93 5.36 11.76
CA ASN A 27 2.65 5.77 11.21
C ASN A 27 2.71 7.26 10.88
N TYR A 28 2.28 7.64 9.68
CA TYR A 28 2.07 9.03 9.32
C TYR A 28 0.77 9.53 9.94
N SER A 29 0.76 10.75 10.47
CA SER A 29 -0.42 11.35 11.11
C SER A 29 -0.69 12.74 10.53
N GLN A 30 -1.95 13.02 10.22
CA GLN A 30 -2.47 14.32 9.83
C GLN A 30 -3.70 14.67 10.66
N SER A 31 -3.96 15.96 10.85
CA SER A 31 -5.16 16.43 11.54
C SER A 31 -5.82 17.54 10.73
N TYR A 32 -7.12 17.42 10.51
CA TYR A 32 -7.94 18.36 9.77
C TYR A 32 -8.98 19.00 10.71
N GLN A 33 -9.16 20.31 10.61
CA GLN A 33 -10.21 21.04 11.31
C GLN A 33 -11.49 21.06 10.46
N LEU A 34 -12.64 20.91 11.10
CA LEU A 34 -13.95 20.88 10.46
C LEU A 34 -14.94 21.73 11.26
N LEU A 35 -15.93 22.29 10.56
CA LEU A 35 -17.10 22.92 11.18
C LEU A 35 -18.30 21.97 11.10
N ASP A 36 -19.29 22.12 11.99
CA ASP A 36 -20.57 21.39 11.93
C ASP A 36 -21.37 21.63 10.64
N LYS A 37 -21.10 22.76 9.96
CA LYS A 37 -21.58 23.12 8.61
C LYS A 37 -20.84 24.38 8.15
N PRO A 38 -20.97 24.83 6.87
CA PRO A 38 -20.46 26.13 6.46
C PRO A 38 -20.97 27.27 7.38
N ASP A 39 -20.08 28.21 7.73
CA ASP A 39 -20.34 29.29 8.70
C ASP A 39 -20.77 28.81 10.11
N GLY A 40 -20.59 27.52 10.40
CA GLY A 40 -20.87 26.92 11.71
C GLY A 40 -19.96 27.46 12.81
N SER A 41 -20.35 27.18 14.06
CA SER A 41 -19.60 27.61 15.24
C SER A 41 -18.94 26.46 16.00
N THR A 42 -19.27 25.21 15.64
CA THR A 42 -18.77 24.03 16.34
C THR A 42 -17.57 23.47 15.59
N TYR A 43 -16.44 23.29 16.28
CA TYR A 43 -15.20 22.81 15.69
C TYR A 43 -14.96 21.33 16.03
N TYR A 44 -14.53 20.57 15.03
CA TYR A 44 -14.08 19.19 15.19
C TYR A 44 -12.65 19.05 14.66
N GLY A 45 -11.83 18.27 15.36
CA GLY A 45 -10.49 17.88 14.90
C GLY A 45 -10.48 16.43 14.46
N LEU A 46 -10.44 16.18 13.15
CA LEU A 46 -10.35 14.85 12.58
C LEU A 46 -8.89 14.42 12.47
N ASN A 47 -8.48 13.42 13.24
CA ASN A 47 -7.15 12.82 13.13
C ASN A 47 -7.18 11.67 12.14
N VAL A 48 -6.23 11.64 11.22
CA VAL A 48 -6.06 10.58 10.23
C VAL A 48 -4.65 10.00 10.36
N THR A 49 -4.55 8.68 10.45
CA THR A 49 -3.27 7.97 10.49
C THR A 49 -3.14 6.98 9.34
N VAL A 50 -1.96 6.93 8.73
CA VAL A 50 -1.64 6.05 7.60
C VAL A 50 -0.45 5.19 7.98
N GLN A 51 -0.59 3.87 7.87
CA GLN A 51 0.51 2.93 8.10
C GLN A 51 1.52 3.01 6.95
N GLN A 52 2.81 2.86 7.25
CA GLN A 52 3.88 2.81 6.25
C GLN A 52 3.57 1.79 5.15
N SER A 53 3.02 0.64 5.53
CA SER A 53 2.70 -0.41 4.57
C SER A 53 1.64 -0.01 3.54
N LEU A 54 0.64 0.76 3.96
CA LEU A 54 -0.39 1.29 3.08
C LEU A 54 0.16 2.37 2.15
N TYR A 55 1.00 3.26 2.69
CA TYR A 55 1.70 4.28 1.90
C TYR A 55 2.57 3.63 0.81
N GLU A 56 3.45 2.70 1.18
CA GLU A 56 4.34 2.03 0.22
C GLU A 56 3.57 1.19 -0.82
N TYR A 57 2.44 0.59 -0.42
CA TYR A 57 1.58 -0.14 -1.36
C TYR A 57 1.04 0.77 -2.47
N TYR A 58 0.59 1.99 -2.15
CA TYR A 58 0.13 2.94 -3.16
C TYR A 58 1.28 3.66 -3.87
N ALA A 59 2.38 3.96 -3.18
CA ALA A 59 3.56 4.59 -3.77
C ALA A 59 4.31 3.68 -4.78
N GLU A 60 4.22 2.36 -4.62
CA GLU A 60 4.79 1.39 -5.58
C GLU A 60 3.78 0.92 -6.65
N LYS A 61 2.49 1.32 -6.56
CA LYS A 61 1.51 1.09 -7.63
C LYS A 61 1.84 1.92 -8.87
N SER A 62 1.30 1.55 -10.02
CA SER A 62 1.54 2.31 -11.26
C SER A 62 0.82 3.66 -11.26
N HIS A 63 1.60 4.73 -11.44
CA HIS A 63 1.10 6.10 -11.66
C HIS A 63 0.92 6.45 -13.15
N GLY A 64 1.18 5.53 -14.08
CA GLY A 64 1.14 5.82 -15.53
C GLY A 64 -0.25 6.25 -16.05
N LEU A 65 -0.31 7.33 -16.81
CA LEU A 65 -1.55 7.90 -17.37
C LEU A 65 -1.53 7.82 -18.89
N ASP A 66 -2.16 6.80 -19.46
CA ASP A 66 -2.22 6.62 -20.92
C ASP A 66 -3.38 7.40 -21.59
N SER A 67 -4.41 7.78 -20.83
CA SER A 67 -5.56 8.56 -21.30
C SER A 67 -6.30 9.27 -20.15
N ASN A 68 -7.09 10.30 -20.45
CA ASN A 68 -7.85 11.04 -19.43
C ASN A 68 -8.87 10.16 -18.69
N SER A 69 -9.43 9.13 -19.34
CA SER A 69 -10.33 8.17 -18.67
C SER A 69 -9.64 7.40 -17.54
N ASN A 70 -8.30 7.36 -17.53
CA ASN A 70 -7.52 6.69 -16.49
C ASN A 70 -7.38 7.53 -15.22
N PHE A 71 -7.83 8.80 -15.19
CA PHE A 71 -7.85 9.58 -13.94
C PHE A 71 -8.71 8.91 -12.87
N ALA A 72 -9.81 8.25 -13.25
CA ALA A 72 -10.69 7.54 -12.33
C ALA A 72 -9.97 6.46 -11.50
N LYS A 73 -8.88 5.87 -12.00
CA LYS A 73 -8.11 4.83 -11.29
C LYS A 73 -7.49 5.34 -9.99
N PHE A 74 -7.21 6.64 -9.90
CA PHE A 74 -6.63 7.27 -8.73
C PHE A 74 -7.68 7.53 -7.64
N VAL A 75 -8.96 7.39 -7.94
CA VAL A 75 -10.01 7.40 -6.92
C VAL A 75 -9.99 6.04 -6.21
N THR A 76 -9.71 6.06 -4.89
CA THR A 76 -9.54 4.89 -4.02
C THR A 76 -10.49 4.94 -2.82
N PRO A 77 -11.82 4.79 -3.03
CA PRO A 77 -12.82 5.06 -2.00
C PRO A 77 -12.62 4.25 -0.73
N TYR A 78 -12.33 2.96 -0.88
CA TYR A 78 -12.28 2.05 0.25
C TYR A 78 -11.12 2.31 1.20
N ALA A 79 -9.99 2.85 0.70
CA ALA A 79 -8.83 3.19 1.54
C ALA A 79 -9.13 4.38 2.47
N LEU A 80 -10.03 5.27 2.05
CA LEU A 80 -10.43 6.49 2.75
C LEU A 80 -11.78 6.36 3.47
N LYS A 81 -12.45 5.21 3.37
CA LYS A 81 -13.75 4.97 3.99
C LYS A 81 -13.81 5.38 5.46
N PRO A 82 -12.78 5.16 6.31
CA PRO A 82 -12.82 5.61 7.70
C PRO A 82 -12.96 7.13 7.88
N ILE A 83 -12.45 7.93 6.94
CA ILE A 83 -12.67 9.39 6.92
C ILE A 83 -14.14 9.69 6.63
N ALA A 84 -14.71 9.06 5.60
CA ALA A 84 -16.13 9.21 5.26
C ALA A 84 -17.04 8.79 6.42
N ASP A 85 -16.74 7.65 7.07
CA ASP A 85 -17.48 7.16 8.23
C ASP A 85 -17.44 8.16 9.39
N CYS A 86 -16.29 8.81 9.66
CA CYS A 86 -16.22 9.88 10.67
C CYS A 86 -17.07 11.09 10.28
N LEU A 87 -17.00 11.56 9.03
CA LEU A 87 -17.80 12.70 8.57
C LEU A 87 -19.30 12.44 8.74
N LEU A 88 -19.76 11.21 8.53
CA LEU A 88 -21.14 10.78 8.76
C LEU A 88 -21.56 10.77 10.24
N GLU A 89 -20.62 10.80 11.19
CA GLU A 89 -20.94 10.98 12.61
C GLU A 89 -21.39 12.41 12.94
N ILE A 90 -20.96 13.41 12.14
CA ILE A 90 -21.24 14.83 12.41
C ILE A 90 -22.15 15.50 11.36
N TYR A 91 -22.22 14.97 10.13
CA TYR A 91 -23.06 15.49 9.06
C TYR A 91 -24.20 14.51 8.73
N THR A 92 -25.43 14.98 8.83
CA THR A 92 -26.63 14.21 8.48
C THR A 92 -27.18 14.52 7.10
N ASP A 93 -26.79 15.67 6.53
CA ASP A 93 -27.17 16.12 5.21
C ASP A 93 -26.02 15.92 4.22
N ASP A 94 -26.35 15.56 2.97
CA ASP A 94 -25.33 15.28 1.96
C ASP A 94 -24.57 16.55 1.55
N GLU A 95 -25.21 17.72 1.51
CA GLU A 95 -24.53 18.99 1.20
C GLU A 95 -23.49 19.33 2.28
N ASP A 96 -23.88 19.23 3.56
CA ASP A 96 -22.98 19.43 4.70
C ASP A 96 -21.81 18.44 4.68
N PHE A 97 -22.08 17.16 4.38
CA PHE A 97 -21.04 16.14 4.22
C PHE A 97 -20.04 16.53 3.12
N ILE A 98 -20.50 16.95 1.94
CA ILE A 98 -19.60 17.38 0.85
C ILE A 98 -18.81 18.62 1.24
N ASN A 99 -19.44 19.61 1.89
CA ASN A 99 -18.74 20.78 2.38
C ASN A 99 -17.67 20.41 3.41
N GLY A 100 -17.93 19.43 4.29
CA GLY A 100 -16.92 18.84 5.17
C GLY A 100 -15.75 18.18 4.43
N VAL A 101 -16.02 17.47 3.34
CA VAL A 101 -14.94 16.93 2.47
C VAL A 101 -14.11 18.07 1.86
N LEU A 102 -14.74 19.15 1.40
CA LEU A 102 -14.05 20.33 0.87
C LEU A 102 -13.16 21.00 1.94
N MET A 103 -13.65 21.12 3.18
CA MET A 103 -12.85 21.63 4.31
C MET A 103 -11.58 20.79 4.54
N ILE A 104 -11.62 19.46 4.36
CA ILE A 104 -10.42 18.62 4.46
C ILE A 104 -9.41 19.00 3.37
N VAL A 105 -9.81 18.95 2.10
CA VAL A 105 -8.86 19.16 0.99
C VAL A 105 -8.35 20.59 0.90
N HIS A 106 -9.14 21.59 1.33
CA HIS A 106 -8.71 22.99 1.39
C HIS A 106 -7.62 23.26 2.43
N GLN A 107 -7.41 22.36 3.39
CA GLN A 107 -6.30 22.45 4.36
C GLN A 107 -4.98 21.90 3.82
N ILE A 108 -5.00 21.17 2.69
CA ILE A 108 -3.79 20.58 2.11
C ILE A 108 -3.07 21.67 1.27
N PRO A 109 -1.79 21.96 1.54
CA PRO A 109 -1.02 22.96 0.78
C PRO A 109 -0.96 22.65 -0.71
N TYR A 110 -1.24 23.67 -1.53
CA TYR A 110 -1.14 23.55 -2.99
C TYR A 110 0.32 23.45 -3.44
N ASN A 111 0.65 22.40 -4.18
CA ASN A 111 1.95 22.18 -4.80
C ASN A 111 1.79 21.31 -6.05
N GLU A 112 2.23 21.81 -7.21
CA GLU A 112 2.21 21.03 -8.45
C GLU A 112 3.10 19.79 -8.33
N THR A 113 2.51 18.61 -8.52
CA THR A 113 3.19 17.33 -8.43
C THR A 113 2.71 16.37 -9.51
N PRO A 114 3.47 15.32 -9.85
CA PRO A 114 2.92 14.22 -10.64
C PRO A 114 1.71 13.58 -9.95
N ALA A 115 0.82 12.96 -10.73
CA ALA A 115 -0.36 12.27 -10.21
C ALA A 115 0.01 11.23 -9.13
N LYS A 116 -0.75 11.23 -8.03
CA LYS A 116 -0.58 10.36 -6.86
C LYS A 116 -1.91 9.80 -6.38
N TYR A 117 -1.85 8.66 -5.70
CA TYR A 117 -3.03 8.13 -5.03
C TYR A 117 -3.35 8.94 -3.77
N PRO A 118 -4.63 9.02 -3.37
CA PRO A 118 -5.07 9.80 -2.22
C PRO A 118 -4.34 9.51 -0.90
N VAL A 119 -3.95 8.25 -0.67
CA VAL A 119 -3.15 7.87 0.52
C VAL A 119 -1.80 8.59 0.51
N GLU A 120 -1.14 8.69 -0.64
CA GLU A 120 0.12 9.42 -0.78
C GLU A 120 -0.11 10.93 -0.56
N THR A 121 -1.18 11.49 -1.11
CA THR A 121 -1.54 12.91 -0.94
C THR A 121 -1.74 13.27 0.54
N ILE A 122 -2.43 12.41 1.32
CA ILE A 122 -2.60 12.61 2.76
C ILE A 122 -1.25 12.53 3.49
N VAL A 123 -0.44 11.51 3.19
CA VAL A 123 0.87 11.32 3.86
C VAL A 123 1.80 12.49 3.60
N GLU A 124 1.93 12.89 2.34
CA GLU A 124 2.84 13.95 1.92
C GLU A 124 2.32 15.36 2.23
N ASN A 125 1.00 15.47 2.50
CA ASN A 125 0.30 16.70 2.83
C ASN A 125 0.61 17.86 1.86
N LYS A 126 0.51 17.56 0.57
CA LYS A 126 0.65 18.51 -0.53
C LYS A 126 0.09 17.91 -1.81
N GLY A 127 -0.31 18.76 -2.74
CA GLY A 127 -0.75 18.35 -4.07
C GLY A 127 -1.41 19.49 -4.84
N ASP A 128 -1.89 19.18 -6.02
CA ASP A 128 -2.57 20.10 -6.91
C ASP A 128 -4.02 19.67 -7.17
N CYS A 129 -4.66 20.32 -8.14
CA CYS A 129 -6.10 20.23 -8.35
C CYS A 129 -6.60 18.79 -8.61
N ASP A 130 -5.83 17.96 -9.29
CA ASP A 130 -6.18 16.57 -9.57
C ASP A 130 -6.02 15.68 -8.32
N LEU A 131 -4.91 15.79 -7.58
CA LEU A 131 -4.71 15.09 -6.31
C LEU A 131 -5.81 15.40 -5.30
N PHE A 132 -6.20 16.67 -5.16
CA PHE A 132 -7.30 17.06 -4.26
C PHE A 132 -8.64 16.53 -4.76
N SER A 133 -8.85 16.48 -6.08
CA SER A 133 -10.03 15.86 -6.68
C SER A 133 -10.08 14.36 -6.39
N TYR A 134 -8.96 13.65 -6.45
CA TYR A 134 -8.90 12.22 -6.15
C TYR A 134 -9.22 11.95 -4.67
N VAL A 135 -8.67 12.74 -3.74
CA VAL A 135 -8.99 12.63 -2.30
C VAL A 135 -10.48 12.89 -2.07
N ALA A 136 -11.00 14.00 -2.56
CA ALA A 136 -12.39 14.38 -2.36
C ALA A 136 -13.35 13.35 -2.98
N ALA A 137 -13.16 13.00 -4.26
CA ALA A 137 -13.99 12.00 -4.94
C ALA A 137 -13.98 10.65 -4.23
N SER A 138 -12.83 10.23 -3.68
CA SER A 138 -12.73 8.97 -2.96
C SER A 138 -13.54 8.97 -1.66
N ILE A 139 -13.48 10.05 -0.88
CA ILE A 139 -14.27 10.18 0.36
C ILE A 139 -15.77 10.23 0.03
N VAL A 140 -16.17 11.01 -0.97
CA VAL A 140 -17.56 11.12 -1.43
C VAL A 140 -18.11 9.80 -1.93
N LYS A 141 -17.32 9.09 -2.74
CA LYS A 141 -17.70 7.77 -3.27
C LYS A 141 -17.78 6.71 -2.16
N ALA A 142 -17.00 6.85 -1.09
CA ALA A 142 -17.02 5.92 0.04
C ALA A 142 -18.28 6.05 0.91
N HIS A 143 -18.87 7.25 1.01
CA HIS A 143 -20.22 7.46 1.56
C HIS A 143 -21.30 6.83 0.65
N GLY A 144 -21.05 6.79 -0.66
CA GLY A 144 -21.95 6.16 -1.64
C GLY A 144 -22.71 7.16 -2.50
N LEU A 145 -22.35 8.45 -2.45
CA LEU A 145 -22.90 9.47 -3.33
C LEU A 145 -22.40 9.32 -4.76
N ASP A 146 -23.20 9.79 -5.70
CA ASP A 146 -22.83 9.85 -7.11
C ASP A 146 -21.92 11.07 -7.34
N VAL A 147 -20.70 10.78 -7.82
CA VAL A 147 -19.63 11.75 -7.97
C VAL A 147 -18.81 11.43 -9.23
N VAL A 148 -18.42 12.48 -9.92
CA VAL A 148 -17.59 12.44 -11.14
C VAL A 148 -16.41 13.38 -10.99
N LEU A 149 -15.33 13.13 -11.75
CA LEU A 149 -14.30 14.15 -11.93
C LEU A 149 -14.73 15.08 -13.06
N LEU A 150 -14.48 16.38 -12.88
CA LEU A 150 -14.67 17.41 -13.88
C LEU A 150 -13.30 17.91 -14.32
N TYR A 151 -12.88 17.48 -15.51
CA TYR A 151 -11.58 17.84 -16.07
C TYR A 151 -11.71 18.98 -17.07
N TYR A 152 -11.04 20.10 -16.79
CA TYR A 152 -11.03 21.30 -17.61
C TYR A 152 -9.68 21.41 -18.33
N GLU A 153 -9.55 20.70 -19.46
CA GLU A 153 -8.28 20.55 -20.20
C GLU A 153 -7.64 21.90 -20.56
N SER A 154 -8.44 22.84 -21.10
CA SER A 154 -7.93 24.16 -21.51
C SER A 154 -7.48 25.04 -20.34
N GLN A 155 -7.97 24.75 -19.13
CA GLN A 155 -7.65 25.49 -17.92
C GLN A 155 -6.58 24.79 -17.09
N ALA A 156 -6.13 23.60 -17.52
CA ALA A 156 -5.27 22.70 -16.75
C ALA A 156 -5.76 22.55 -15.30
N HIS A 157 -7.06 22.31 -15.14
CA HIS A 157 -7.73 22.27 -13.84
C HIS A 157 -8.62 21.03 -13.70
N MET A 158 -8.75 20.53 -12.47
CA MET A 158 -9.66 19.47 -12.12
C MET A 158 -10.37 19.79 -10.81
N ASN A 159 -11.65 19.48 -10.73
CA ASN A 159 -12.41 19.42 -9.49
C ASN A 159 -13.44 18.27 -9.59
N ILE A 160 -14.36 18.17 -8.63
CA ILE A 160 -15.37 17.11 -8.64
C ILE A 160 -16.76 17.69 -8.90
N GLY A 161 -17.62 16.87 -9.47
CA GLY A 161 -19.05 17.14 -9.60
C GLY A 161 -19.82 16.13 -8.76
N VAL A 162 -20.74 16.58 -7.91
CA VAL A 162 -21.50 15.71 -7.00
C VAL A 162 -22.99 15.83 -7.27
N SER A 163 -23.70 14.70 -7.32
CA SER A 163 -25.15 14.70 -7.41
C SER A 163 -25.77 14.79 -6.03
N LEU A 164 -26.70 15.73 -5.85
CA LEU A 164 -27.44 15.96 -4.62
C LEU A 164 -28.94 15.84 -4.87
N SER A 165 -29.69 15.47 -3.83
CA SER A 165 -31.15 15.33 -3.90
C SER A 165 -31.88 16.68 -4.00
N HIS A 166 -31.21 17.77 -3.65
CA HIS A 166 -31.67 19.15 -3.79
C HIS A 166 -30.58 20.05 -4.36
N VAL A 167 -30.98 21.28 -4.72
CA VAL A 167 -30.02 22.34 -5.08
C VAL A 167 -29.24 22.73 -3.82
N PRO A 168 -27.91 22.94 -3.90
CA PRO A 168 -27.13 23.48 -2.80
C PRO A 168 -27.74 24.76 -2.24
N HIS A 169 -27.92 24.84 -0.93
CA HIS A 169 -28.49 25.98 -0.23
C HIS A 169 -27.45 26.82 0.54
N ASP A 170 -26.27 26.25 0.80
CA ASP A 170 -25.16 26.96 1.44
C ASP A 170 -24.29 27.72 0.42
N ALA A 171 -24.44 27.43 -0.87
CA ALA A 171 -23.80 28.18 -1.94
C ALA A 171 -24.16 29.67 -1.84
N ARG A 172 -23.15 30.55 -1.84
CA ARG A 172 -23.34 32.00 -1.65
C ARG A 172 -23.87 32.70 -2.90
N GLU A 173 -23.76 32.04 -4.04
CA GLU A 173 -24.29 32.47 -5.33
C GLU A 173 -25.21 31.39 -5.92
N GLN A 174 -25.75 31.64 -7.12
CA GLN A 174 -26.50 30.63 -7.85
C GLN A 174 -25.64 29.38 -8.08
N ALA A 175 -26.14 28.23 -7.61
CA ALA A 175 -25.43 26.96 -7.72
C ALA A 175 -25.14 26.56 -9.17
N TYR A 176 -23.87 26.25 -9.44
CA TYR A 176 -23.34 25.81 -10.72
C TYR A 176 -23.31 24.28 -10.80
N TYR A 177 -23.67 23.74 -11.96
CA TYR A 177 -23.68 22.31 -12.21
C TYR A 177 -23.35 21.98 -13.66
N VAL A 178 -22.82 20.78 -13.87
CA VAL A 178 -22.70 20.14 -15.18
C VAL A 178 -23.78 19.06 -15.28
N THR A 179 -24.42 18.95 -16.44
CA THR A 179 -25.39 17.87 -16.69
C THR A 179 -24.73 16.76 -17.49
N TYR A 180 -24.81 15.53 -16.99
CA TYR A 180 -24.30 14.34 -17.68
C TYR A 180 -25.30 13.19 -17.48
N ASN A 181 -25.70 12.53 -18.57
CA ASN A 181 -26.72 11.47 -18.55
C ASN A 181 -28.01 11.84 -17.79
N ASN A 182 -28.49 13.08 -17.98
CA ASN A 182 -29.66 13.66 -17.28
C ASN A 182 -29.52 13.82 -15.76
N ILE A 183 -28.33 13.61 -15.21
CA ILE A 183 -28.01 13.85 -13.80
C ILE A 183 -27.30 15.21 -13.68
N ARG A 184 -27.69 16.00 -12.68
CA ARG A 184 -26.99 17.24 -12.32
C ARG A 184 -25.88 16.91 -11.34
N TYR A 185 -24.68 17.34 -11.68
CA TYR A 185 -23.50 17.28 -10.83
C TYR A 185 -23.11 18.70 -10.47
N TYR A 186 -23.35 19.09 -9.21
CA TYR A 186 -22.98 20.39 -8.68
C TYR A 186 -21.45 20.46 -8.55
N VAL A 187 -20.88 21.57 -9.01
CA VAL A 187 -19.42 21.78 -8.95
C VAL A 187 -18.99 21.88 -7.49
N ALA A 188 -17.97 21.13 -7.10
CA ALA A 188 -17.35 21.24 -5.80
C ALA A 188 -15.86 21.54 -6.02
N GLU A 189 -15.52 22.82 -5.94
CA GLU A 189 -14.16 23.30 -6.19
C GLU A 189 -13.22 22.90 -5.05
N VAL A 190 -12.24 22.06 -5.37
CA VAL A 190 -11.32 21.46 -4.40
C VAL A 190 -10.09 22.31 -4.11
N THR A 191 -9.87 23.42 -4.83
CA THR A 191 -8.75 24.34 -4.59
C THR A 191 -9.25 25.65 -3.99
N GLY A 192 -8.82 25.99 -2.77
CA GLY A 192 -9.35 27.17 -2.06
C GLY A 192 -8.45 27.73 -0.96
N GLY A 193 -7.71 26.87 -0.24
CA GLY A 193 -6.70 27.23 0.76
C GLY A 193 -7.25 27.80 2.08
N ASP A 194 -8.28 28.65 2.02
CA ASP A 194 -9.07 29.02 3.21
C ASP A 194 -10.15 27.97 3.43
N TRP A 195 -9.90 27.01 4.32
CA TRP A 195 -10.87 25.94 4.59
C TRP A 195 -12.13 26.41 5.33
N GLN A 196 -12.07 27.56 6.03
CA GLN A 196 -13.21 28.07 6.79
C GLN A 196 -14.21 28.80 5.89
N ASN A 197 -13.68 29.62 4.96
CA ASN A 197 -14.48 30.43 4.04
C ASN A 197 -14.35 30.00 2.58
N GLY A 198 -13.81 28.80 2.36
CA GLY A 198 -13.50 28.23 1.06
C GLY A 198 -14.72 27.98 0.20
N TRP A 199 -14.48 27.33 -0.93
CA TRP A 199 -15.56 26.99 -1.85
C TRP A 199 -16.54 26.00 -1.22
N ARG A 200 -17.82 26.23 -1.48
CA ARG A 200 -18.91 25.32 -1.10
C ARG A 200 -19.36 24.54 -2.33
N VAL A 201 -19.97 23.38 -2.12
CA VAL A 201 -20.60 22.67 -3.24
C VAL A 201 -21.66 23.55 -3.89
N GLY A 202 -21.69 23.56 -5.22
CA GLY A 202 -22.46 24.49 -6.03
C GLY A 202 -21.73 25.78 -6.39
N GLU A 203 -20.62 26.13 -5.75
CA GLU A 203 -19.84 27.32 -6.14
C GLU A 203 -18.82 26.98 -7.24
N CYS A 204 -18.58 27.95 -8.13
CA CYS A 204 -17.72 27.75 -9.28
C CYS A 204 -16.85 29.00 -9.52
N PRO A 205 -15.51 28.86 -9.59
CA PRO A 205 -14.63 29.96 -9.95
C PRO A 205 -15.00 30.58 -11.30
N ASP A 206 -14.88 31.91 -11.44
CA ASP A 206 -15.25 32.63 -12.67
C ASP A 206 -14.55 32.09 -13.92
N LYS A 207 -13.29 31.65 -13.77
CA LYS A 207 -12.50 31.05 -14.86
C LYS A 207 -13.10 29.72 -15.39
N LEU A 208 -13.94 29.05 -14.60
CA LEU A 208 -14.53 27.74 -14.93
C LEU A 208 -16.00 27.82 -15.34
N LYS A 209 -16.74 28.89 -14.99
CA LYS A 209 -18.18 29.03 -15.29
C LYS A 209 -18.47 28.72 -16.76
N ASN A 210 -17.73 29.27 -17.72
CA ASN A 210 -17.99 29.01 -19.15
C ASN A 210 -17.01 28.02 -19.80
N ALA A 211 -16.18 27.34 -19.00
CA ALA A 211 -15.19 26.40 -19.50
C ALA A 211 -15.84 25.03 -19.78
N PRO A 212 -15.52 24.38 -20.91
CA PRO A 212 -16.00 23.04 -21.19
C PRO A 212 -15.36 22.04 -20.21
N ALA A 213 -16.18 21.33 -19.44
CA ALA A 213 -15.73 20.26 -18.57
C ALA A 213 -15.90 18.90 -19.26
N GLN A 214 -14.84 18.10 -19.29
CA GLN A 214 -14.94 16.68 -19.56
C GLN A 214 -15.41 15.97 -18.27
N VAL A 215 -16.55 15.30 -18.34
CA VAL A 215 -17.05 14.47 -17.23
C VAL A 215 -16.40 13.09 -17.30
N ILE A 216 -15.78 12.68 -16.20
CA ILE A 216 -15.11 11.38 -16.08
C ILE A 216 -15.82 10.60 -14.97
N THR A 217 -16.48 9.51 -15.38
CA THR A 217 -17.19 8.61 -14.45
C THR A 217 -16.21 7.78 -13.65
N LEU A 218 -16.63 7.36 -12.46
CA LEU A 218 -15.82 6.56 -11.54
C LEU A 218 -16.07 5.05 -11.67
N GLU A 219 -16.51 4.58 -12.84
CA GLU A 219 -16.72 3.15 -13.10
C GLU A 219 -15.40 2.37 -12.99
N ASN A 220 -14.28 3.01 -13.34
CA ASN A 220 -12.93 2.44 -13.31
C ASN A 220 -12.13 2.84 -12.06
N CYS A 221 -12.79 3.31 -10.99
CA CYS A 221 -12.10 3.55 -9.72
C CYS A 221 -11.68 2.23 -9.04
N GLU A 222 -10.86 2.31 -8.00
CA GLU A 222 -10.48 1.12 -7.23
C GLU A 222 -11.74 0.47 -6.61
N GLN A 223 -11.99 -0.78 -6.97
CA GLN A 223 -13.21 -1.51 -6.58
C GLN A 223 -13.09 -2.24 -5.25
N THR A 224 -11.87 -2.44 -4.76
CA THR A 224 -11.57 -3.14 -3.50
C THR A 224 -10.28 -2.59 -2.91
N THR A 225 -10.19 -2.51 -1.59
CA THR A 225 -8.90 -2.32 -0.91
C THR A 225 -8.67 -3.42 0.11
N TYR A 226 -7.40 -3.62 0.42
CA TYR A 226 -6.96 -4.51 1.49
C TYR A 226 -6.36 -3.73 2.66
N GLY A 227 -6.25 -2.40 2.57
CA GLY A 227 -5.81 -1.57 3.69
C GLY A 227 -6.51 -0.22 3.66
N GLN A 228 -6.77 0.32 4.85
CA GLN A 228 -7.44 1.59 5.05
C GLN A 228 -6.61 2.47 5.97
N VAL A 229 -6.79 3.78 5.84
CA VAL A 229 -6.35 4.74 6.87
C VAL A 229 -7.12 4.49 8.17
N SER A 230 -6.62 4.94 9.31
CA SER A 230 -7.44 5.10 10.52
C SER A 230 -7.89 6.56 10.60
N ALA A 231 -9.11 6.82 11.05
CA ALA A 231 -9.60 8.18 11.30
C ALA A 231 -10.42 8.23 12.60
N SER A 232 -10.30 9.32 13.36
CA SER A 232 -11.08 9.53 14.58
C SER A 232 -11.04 11.00 15.05
N TYR A 233 -12.15 11.47 15.63
CA TYR A 233 -12.20 12.74 16.36
C TYR A 233 -11.49 12.70 17.71
N LYS A 234 -11.11 11.50 18.18
CA LYS A 234 -10.37 11.29 19.43
C LYS A 234 -8.93 10.94 19.12
N THR A 235 -8.05 11.15 20.09
CA THR A 235 -6.71 10.58 20.04
C THR A 235 -6.80 9.06 20.08
N LEU A 236 -6.30 8.40 19.04
CA LEU A 236 -6.26 6.95 18.94
C LEU A 236 -5.18 6.36 19.86
N ALA A 237 -5.49 5.26 20.53
CA ALA A 237 -4.52 4.51 21.32
C ALA A 237 -3.54 3.74 20.43
N TYR A 238 -2.31 3.51 20.91
CA TYR A 238 -1.32 2.73 20.18
C TYR A 238 -1.69 1.25 20.14
N SER A 239 -1.42 0.60 19.00
CA SER A 239 -1.46 -0.85 18.83
C SER A 239 -0.16 -1.35 18.21
N THR A 240 0.11 -2.65 18.33
CA THR A 240 1.26 -3.30 17.70
C THR A 240 0.84 -4.64 17.12
N ILE A 241 1.42 -5.03 15.99
CA ILE A 241 1.22 -6.35 15.39
C ILE A 241 2.57 -7.06 15.22
N SER A 242 2.67 -8.31 15.68
CA SER A 242 3.86 -9.14 15.49
C SER A 242 3.71 -10.04 14.26
N LEU A 243 4.80 -10.37 13.59
CA LEU A 243 4.83 -11.40 12.55
C LEU A 243 6.05 -12.30 12.72
N ILE A 244 5.81 -13.61 12.68
CA ILE A 244 6.82 -14.66 12.68
C ILE A 244 6.52 -15.59 11.50
N ILE A 245 7.57 -16.06 10.84
CA ILE A 245 7.49 -16.95 9.68
C ILE A 245 8.29 -18.23 9.91
N SER A 246 7.78 -19.36 9.42
CA SER A 246 8.52 -20.63 9.45
C SER A 246 8.05 -21.58 8.35
N PRO A 247 8.96 -22.21 7.57
CA PRO A 247 10.41 -21.99 7.57
C PRO A 247 10.82 -20.69 6.85
N THR A 248 12.05 -20.22 7.07
CA THR A 248 12.64 -19.06 6.36
C THR A 248 13.40 -19.44 5.08
N TYR A 249 13.66 -20.73 4.89
CA TYR A 249 14.28 -21.30 3.68
C TYR A 249 13.50 -22.52 3.24
N LEU A 250 13.14 -22.57 1.96
CA LEU A 250 12.43 -23.70 1.37
C LEU A 250 12.64 -23.80 -0.13
N ILE A 251 12.22 -24.92 -0.70
CA ILE A 251 12.18 -25.13 -2.14
C ILE A 251 10.79 -24.72 -2.65
N GLN A 252 10.72 -24.17 -3.85
CA GLN A 252 9.48 -23.83 -4.54
C GLN A 252 8.47 -24.99 -4.49
N GLY A 253 7.21 -24.66 -4.20
CA GLY A 253 6.13 -25.60 -3.93
C GLY A 253 5.96 -25.96 -2.45
N GLY A 254 6.91 -25.57 -1.58
CA GLY A 254 6.78 -25.72 -0.13
C GLY A 254 5.83 -24.68 0.50
N THR A 255 5.44 -24.93 1.74
CA THR A 255 4.51 -24.08 2.50
C THR A 255 5.25 -23.31 3.58
N VAL A 256 4.99 -22.00 3.69
CA VAL A 256 5.43 -21.14 4.80
C VAL A 256 4.24 -20.88 5.71
N THR A 257 4.42 -21.07 7.00
CA THR A 257 3.45 -20.65 8.02
C THR A 257 3.82 -19.27 8.53
N LEU A 258 2.89 -18.33 8.39
CA LEU A 258 2.95 -16.99 8.93
C LEU A 258 2.08 -16.97 10.18
N SER A 259 2.58 -16.43 11.29
CA SER A 259 1.83 -16.33 12.54
C SER A 259 2.13 -15.03 13.26
N GLY A 260 1.11 -14.45 13.86
CA GLY A 260 1.23 -13.16 14.51
C GLY A 260 0.14 -12.91 15.54
N GLN A 261 0.29 -11.80 16.24
CA GLN A 261 -0.65 -11.37 17.26
C GLN A 261 -0.78 -9.85 17.24
N LEU A 262 -2.01 -9.39 17.37
CA LEU A 262 -2.34 -7.99 17.61
C LEU A 262 -2.36 -7.71 19.12
N SER A 263 -1.74 -6.60 19.51
CA SER A 263 -1.76 -6.08 20.88
C SER A 263 -2.32 -4.65 20.88
N PRO A 264 -3.36 -4.34 21.67
CA PRO A 264 -4.07 -5.26 22.56
C PRO A 264 -4.78 -6.39 21.79
N PRO A 265 -5.12 -7.51 22.46
CA PRO A 265 -5.75 -8.65 21.81
C PRO A 265 -7.17 -8.28 21.36
N LEU A 266 -7.34 -8.05 20.06
CA LEU A 266 -8.63 -7.72 19.47
C LEU A 266 -9.10 -8.85 18.54
N GLN A 267 -10.33 -9.30 18.73
CA GLN A 267 -10.96 -10.34 17.94
C GLN A 267 -11.58 -9.81 16.64
N ASN A 268 -11.66 -10.67 15.62
CA ASN A 268 -12.35 -10.40 14.35
C ASN A 268 -11.82 -9.14 13.66
N ARG A 269 -10.51 -8.88 13.79
CA ARG A 269 -9.83 -7.80 13.08
C ARG A 269 -9.17 -8.36 11.84
N THR A 270 -9.41 -7.71 10.71
CA THR A 270 -8.79 -8.06 9.43
C THR A 270 -7.35 -7.55 9.42
N VAL A 271 -6.41 -8.47 9.30
CA VAL A 271 -4.98 -8.23 9.12
C VAL A 271 -4.65 -8.48 7.66
N THR A 272 -3.88 -7.57 7.08
CA THR A 272 -3.46 -7.62 5.68
C THR A 272 -2.02 -8.05 5.60
N ILE A 273 -1.74 -9.05 4.78
CA ILE A 273 -0.40 -9.58 4.59
C ILE A 273 0.11 -9.03 3.26
N TYR A 274 1.17 -8.23 3.33
CA TYR A 274 1.86 -7.71 2.15
C TYR A 274 3.08 -8.57 1.84
N ILE A 275 3.35 -8.76 0.56
CA ILE A 275 4.52 -9.47 0.06
C ILE A 275 5.21 -8.67 -1.06
N LYS A 276 6.53 -8.71 -1.06
CA LYS A 276 7.38 -8.18 -2.11
C LYS A 276 8.38 -9.25 -2.54
N ILE A 277 8.34 -9.63 -3.81
CA ILE A 277 9.20 -10.69 -4.37
C ILE A 277 10.33 -10.04 -5.15
N ASN A 278 11.56 -10.27 -4.71
CA ASN A 278 12.78 -9.65 -5.23
C ASN A 278 12.65 -8.11 -5.23
N ASN A 279 12.69 -7.49 -6.42
CA ASN A 279 12.58 -6.04 -6.59
C ASN A 279 11.20 -5.60 -7.15
N SER A 280 10.20 -6.47 -7.09
CA SER A 280 8.84 -6.14 -7.55
C SER A 280 8.14 -5.17 -6.59
N PRO A 281 7.08 -4.47 -7.01
CA PRO A 281 6.24 -3.71 -6.10
C PRO A 281 5.66 -4.55 -4.95
N TRP A 282 5.38 -3.92 -3.81
CA TRP A 282 4.55 -4.52 -2.77
C TRP A 282 3.16 -4.87 -3.33
N ILE A 283 2.75 -6.12 -3.12
CA ILE A 283 1.40 -6.59 -3.43
C ILE A 283 0.77 -7.16 -2.16
N VAL A 284 -0.56 -7.32 -2.19
CA VAL A 284 -1.28 -8.00 -1.12
C VAL A 284 -1.21 -9.50 -1.39
N LEU A 285 -0.72 -10.24 -0.41
CA LEU A 285 -0.69 -11.71 -0.44
C LEU A 285 -2.06 -12.28 -0.07
N ASP A 286 -2.61 -11.86 1.07
CA ASP A 286 -3.94 -12.25 1.54
C ASP A 286 -4.39 -11.35 2.72
N THR A 287 -5.64 -11.53 3.16
CA THR A 287 -6.18 -10.99 4.41
C THR A 287 -6.62 -12.10 5.33
N ILE A 288 -6.42 -11.92 6.64
CA ILE A 288 -6.78 -12.90 7.65
C ILE A 288 -7.41 -12.25 8.87
N THR A 289 -8.32 -12.95 9.54
CA THR A 289 -8.98 -12.45 10.75
C THR A 289 -8.33 -12.96 12.03
N THR A 290 -8.24 -12.09 13.03
CA THR A 290 -7.74 -12.45 14.36
C THR A 290 -8.76 -13.24 15.18
N ASN A 291 -8.29 -14.17 15.99
CA ASN A 291 -9.10 -14.91 16.96
C ASN A 291 -9.35 -14.09 18.25
N HIS A 292 -10.02 -14.68 19.25
CA HIS A 292 -10.38 -14.00 20.51
C HIS A 292 -9.19 -13.42 21.30
N ALA A 293 -7.97 -13.91 21.04
CA ALA A 293 -6.74 -13.50 21.72
C ALA A 293 -5.85 -12.64 20.81
N GLY A 294 -6.38 -12.16 19.69
CA GLY A 294 -5.67 -11.34 18.73
C GLY A 294 -4.70 -12.10 17.82
N TYR A 295 -4.66 -13.44 17.89
CA TYR A 295 -3.74 -14.24 17.07
C TYR A 295 -4.30 -14.50 15.68
N PHE A 296 -3.41 -14.61 14.70
CA PHE A 296 -3.71 -15.05 13.34
C PHE A 296 -2.61 -16.00 12.83
N THR A 297 -2.98 -16.92 11.95
CA THR A 297 -2.06 -17.86 11.31
C THR A 297 -2.47 -18.11 9.86
N TYR A 298 -1.55 -17.93 8.93
CA TYR A 298 -1.76 -18.11 7.49
C TYR A 298 -0.74 -19.10 6.91
N ALA A 299 -1.20 -20.04 6.08
CA ALA A 299 -0.35 -21.00 5.41
C ALA A 299 -0.23 -20.63 3.93
N TRP A 300 0.96 -20.18 3.53
CA TRP A 300 1.25 -19.71 2.18
C TRP A 300 2.00 -20.76 1.37
N ASN A 301 1.45 -21.16 0.22
CA ASN A 301 2.13 -22.06 -0.72
C ASN A 301 2.99 -21.25 -1.71
N THR A 302 4.28 -21.58 -1.76
CA THR A 302 5.27 -20.79 -2.52
C THR A 302 5.34 -21.20 -3.99
N GLU A 303 4.63 -20.47 -4.84
CA GLU A 303 4.55 -20.80 -6.28
C GLU A 303 5.79 -20.37 -7.07
N ALA A 304 6.42 -19.26 -6.68
CA ALA A 304 7.57 -18.67 -7.37
C ALA A 304 8.82 -18.67 -6.48
N ALA A 305 9.97 -18.91 -7.11
CA ALA A 305 11.27 -18.82 -6.45
C ALA A 305 11.75 -17.37 -6.35
N GLY A 306 12.54 -17.06 -5.32
CA GLY A 306 13.06 -15.72 -5.07
C GLY A 306 13.20 -15.40 -3.59
N ILE A 307 13.64 -14.17 -3.31
CA ILE A 307 13.68 -13.61 -1.96
C ILE A 307 12.38 -12.84 -1.75
N CYS A 308 11.62 -13.23 -0.74
CA CYS A 308 10.34 -12.62 -0.41
C CYS A 308 10.46 -11.84 0.90
N TYR A 309 10.01 -10.59 0.86
CA TYR A 309 9.83 -9.74 2.04
C TYR A 309 8.35 -9.72 2.39
N ILE A 310 8.01 -9.99 3.64
CA ILE A 310 6.64 -10.17 4.10
C ILE A 310 6.42 -9.32 5.34
N ARG A 311 5.29 -8.63 5.41
CA ARG A 311 4.83 -7.95 6.63
C ARG A 311 3.32 -8.08 6.77
N SER A 312 2.84 -8.00 8.00
CA SER A 312 1.41 -7.90 8.30
C SER A 312 1.08 -6.49 8.75
N SER A 313 -0.08 -5.98 8.35
CA SER A 313 -0.60 -4.68 8.77
C SER A 313 -2.02 -4.82 9.30
N TRP A 314 -2.36 -4.01 10.28
CA TRP A 314 -3.74 -3.79 10.69
C TRP A 314 -4.06 -2.31 10.55
N SER A 315 -5.17 -1.98 9.89
CA SER A 315 -5.59 -0.60 9.62
C SER A 315 -6.10 0.18 10.84
N GLY A 316 -6.19 -0.45 12.00
CA GLY A 316 -6.74 0.20 13.20
C GLY A 316 -8.27 0.18 13.23
N ASN A 317 -8.83 1.00 14.12
CA ASN A 317 -10.26 1.23 14.27
C ASN A 317 -10.50 2.59 14.98
N ASN A 318 -11.73 2.85 15.43
CA ASN A 318 -12.11 4.11 16.09
C ASN A 318 -11.41 4.34 17.45
N ASP A 319 -10.81 3.30 18.04
CA ASP A 319 -10.17 3.34 19.35
C ASP A 319 -8.63 3.27 19.27
N TYR A 320 -8.10 2.57 18.26
CA TYR A 320 -6.67 2.29 18.10
C TYR A 320 -6.17 2.66 16.70
N ALA A 321 -5.01 3.31 16.68
CA ALA A 321 -4.27 3.52 15.44
C ALA A 321 -3.81 2.16 14.90
N GLY A 322 -3.77 2.02 13.58
CA GLY A 322 -3.26 0.79 12.99
C GLY A 322 -1.76 0.59 13.20
N ALA A 323 -1.26 -0.57 12.83
CA ALA A 323 0.12 -0.96 13.08
C ALA A 323 0.65 -1.89 11.98
N ASP A 324 1.95 -1.79 11.72
CA ASP A 324 2.69 -2.73 10.87
C ASP A 324 3.61 -3.61 11.71
N SER A 325 3.81 -4.84 11.26
CA SER A 325 4.85 -5.71 11.79
C SER A 325 6.21 -5.31 11.23
N THR A 326 7.27 -5.81 11.85
CA THR A 326 8.57 -5.86 11.19
C THR A 326 8.49 -6.69 9.91
N ILE A 327 9.35 -6.37 8.95
CA ILE A 327 9.48 -7.15 7.72
C ILE A 327 10.23 -8.45 8.03
N GLN A 328 9.70 -9.56 7.52
CA GLN A 328 10.27 -10.89 7.61
C GLN A 328 10.72 -11.35 6.22
N THR A 329 11.82 -12.11 6.16
CA THR A 329 12.42 -12.55 4.88
C THR A 329 12.36 -14.07 4.74
N VAL A 330 11.82 -14.54 3.61
CA VAL A 330 11.84 -15.95 3.19
C VAL A 330 12.66 -16.08 1.92
N THR A 331 13.54 -17.09 1.84
CA THR A 331 14.25 -17.45 0.61
C THR A 331 13.68 -18.75 0.02
N ILE A 332 13.13 -18.66 -1.19
CA ILE A 332 12.57 -19.79 -1.92
C ILE A 332 13.53 -20.19 -3.04
N LEU A 333 14.09 -21.39 -2.95
CA LEU A 333 14.98 -21.97 -3.95
C LEU A 333 14.17 -22.56 -5.11
N SER A 334 14.59 -22.28 -6.34
CA SER A 334 13.94 -22.85 -7.53
C SER A 334 14.14 -24.37 -7.59
N THR A 335 13.05 -25.11 -7.79
CA THR A 335 13.09 -26.57 -8.01
C THR A 335 13.99 -26.93 -9.19
N PHE A 336 13.98 -26.13 -10.25
CA PHE A 336 14.83 -26.33 -11.43
C PHE A 336 16.33 -26.33 -11.07
N PHE A 337 16.80 -25.30 -10.34
CA PHE A 337 18.22 -25.21 -9.96
C PHE A 337 18.62 -26.28 -8.93
N VAL A 338 17.72 -26.64 -8.02
CA VAL A 338 17.97 -27.72 -7.06
C VAL A 338 18.10 -29.07 -7.76
N LEU A 339 17.21 -29.38 -8.71
CA LEU A 339 17.28 -30.61 -9.52
C LEU A 339 18.53 -30.62 -10.40
N LEU A 340 18.87 -29.50 -11.04
CA LEU A 340 20.09 -29.36 -11.83
C LEU A 340 21.34 -29.64 -10.98
N LEU A 341 21.43 -29.05 -9.78
CA LEU A 341 22.52 -29.30 -8.86
C LEU A 341 22.59 -30.78 -8.46
N ALA A 342 21.46 -31.39 -8.10
CA ALA A 342 21.41 -32.81 -7.76
C ALA A 342 21.92 -33.71 -8.90
N VAL A 343 21.47 -33.46 -10.13
CA VAL A 343 21.92 -34.19 -11.34
C VAL A 343 23.42 -34.00 -11.55
N THR A 344 23.94 -32.77 -11.44
CA THR A 344 25.39 -32.52 -11.58
C THR A 344 26.21 -33.25 -10.51
N LEU A 345 25.76 -33.28 -9.26
CA LEU A 345 26.44 -34.01 -8.18
C LEU A 345 26.46 -35.52 -8.45
N ILE A 346 25.34 -36.08 -8.92
CA ILE A 346 25.26 -37.50 -9.30
C ILE A 346 26.26 -37.81 -10.43
N LEU A 347 26.32 -36.98 -11.48
CA LEU A 347 27.27 -37.15 -12.59
C LEU A 347 28.73 -37.03 -12.15
N VAL A 348 29.05 -36.11 -11.23
CA VAL A 348 30.40 -35.97 -10.65
C VAL A 348 30.76 -37.21 -9.83
N CYS A 349 29.85 -37.71 -9.00
CA CYS A 349 30.07 -38.93 -8.22
C CYS A 349 30.28 -40.14 -9.14
N LEU A 350 29.47 -40.30 -10.18
CA LEU A 350 29.64 -41.35 -11.21
C LEU A 350 31.00 -41.23 -11.91
N GLY A 351 31.39 -40.02 -12.33
CA GLY A 351 32.68 -39.76 -12.94
C GLY A 351 33.86 -40.12 -12.02
N MET A 352 33.76 -39.80 -10.73
CA MET A 352 34.76 -40.16 -9.72
C MET A 352 34.87 -41.68 -9.54
N VAL A 353 33.73 -42.39 -9.46
CA VAL A 353 33.72 -43.86 -9.36
C VAL A 353 34.39 -44.50 -10.58
N VAL A 354 34.04 -44.06 -11.80
CA VAL A 354 34.65 -44.55 -13.04
C VAL A 354 36.15 -44.25 -13.08
N PHE A 355 36.57 -43.05 -12.65
CA PHE A 355 37.97 -42.67 -12.56
C PHE A 355 38.75 -43.58 -11.61
N PHE A 356 38.22 -43.89 -10.43
CA PHE A 356 38.89 -44.79 -9.48
C PHE A 356 38.95 -46.23 -9.98
N ILE A 357 37.87 -46.77 -10.56
CA ILE A 357 37.85 -48.12 -11.16
C ILE A 357 38.91 -48.23 -12.26
N SER A 358 38.91 -47.29 -13.21
CA SER A 358 39.88 -47.30 -14.32
C SER A 358 41.34 -47.20 -13.84
N ARG A 359 41.60 -46.47 -12.75
CA ARG A 359 42.94 -46.40 -12.14
C ARG A 359 43.36 -47.71 -11.48
N GLN A 360 42.43 -48.40 -10.82
CA GLN A 360 42.68 -49.69 -10.17
C GLN A 360 43.00 -50.77 -11.22
N THR A 361 42.21 -50.83 -12.30
CA THR A 361 42.46 -51.74 -13.43
C THR A 361 43.80 -51.47 -14.11
N ARG A 362 44.24 -50.20 -14.19
CA ARG A 362 45.57 -49.85 -14.73
C ARG A 362 46.74 -50.31 -13.85
N LEU A 363 46.55 -50.39 -12.52
CA LEU A 363 47.57 -50.86 -11.59
C LEU A 363 47.73 -52.39 -11.61
N GLU A 364 46.67 -53.14 -11.90
CA GLU A 364 46.75 -54.61 -12.06
C GLU A 364 47.46 -55.07 -13.34
N ILE A 365 47.55 -54.22 -14.37
CA ILE A 365 48.11 -54.58 -15.69
C ILE A 365 49.65 -54.39 -15.75
N GLN A 366 50.31 -53.92 -14.68
CA GLN A 366 51.73 -53.59 -14.71
C GLN A 366 52.58 -54.35 -13.68
N GLU A 367 52.82 -55.64 -13.93
CA GLU A 367 54.10 -56.31 -13.60
C GLU A 367 54.34 -57.50 -14.55
N PRO A 368 55.15 -57.35 -15.64
CA PRO A 368 55.63 -58.51 -16.38
C PRO A 368 56.70 -59.21 -15.54
N GLN A 369 56.53 -60.51 -15.28
CA GLN A 369 57.56 -61.32 -14.64
C GLN A 369 58.86 -61.31 -15.47
N PRO A 370 60.06 -61.23 -14.83
CA PRO A 370 61.31 -61.31 -15.55
C PRO A 370 61.45 -62.69 -16.21
N PRO A 371 62.01 -62.78 -17.43
CA PRO A 371 62.15 -64.06 -18.10
C PRO A 371 63.10 -64.98 -17.31
N GLU A 372 62.64 -66.21 -17.01
CA GLU A 372 63.50 -67.28 -16.50
C GLU A 372 64.54 -67.66 -17.56
N ILE A 373 65.81 -67.54 -17.19
CA ILE A 373 66.95 -67.95 -18.01
C ILE A 373 67.16 -69.46 -17.78
N PRO A 374 67.06 -70.32 -18.80
CA PRO A 374 67.38 -71.73 -18.65
C PRO A 374 68.89 -71.91 -18.49
N TYR A 375 69.30 -72.63 -17.46
CA TYR A 375 70.66 -73.16 -17.35
C TYR A 375 70.79 -74.38 -18.27
N THR A 376 71.48 -74.24 -19.40
CA THR A 376 72.55 -75.13 -19.93
C THR A 376 72.98 -74.68 -21.32
#